data_AF-A0A4Z2JID5-F1
#
_entry.id   AF-A0A4Z2JID5-F1
#
_cell.length_a   1.000
_cell.length_b   1.000
_cell.length_c   1.000
_cell.angle_alpha   90.00
_cell.angle_beta   90.00
_cell.angle_gamma   90.00
#
_symmetry.space_group_name_H-M   'P 1'
#
loop_
_entity.id
_entity.type
_entity.pdbx_description
1 polymer ?
#
loop_
_entity_poly.entity_id
_entity_poly.type
_entity_poly.pdbx_seq_one_letter_code
_entity_poly.pdbx_strand_id
1 'polypeptide(L)'
;MEPSLIFCSCMQGFFGSGSTRGAMNEQPQSGAVVLSDDLKNPAMEKLDLVRKWSINTYKCTRQILSEKLGRGSRTVDMELEAQIEVLRDNKRKYQNVIRLAQTLSAQLSQIMQTQRQLGDAFADLSLKSPELHEEFGYNAETQKLLSKNGDTLLSAINFFISSVNTLVDKTIEDTLINIKQYEFAR
;
A
#
# COMPACT_ATOMS: atom_id res chain seq x y z
N MET A 1 -20.05 24.23 7.54
CA MET A 1 -20.61 22.98 7.00
C MET A 1 -19.50 22.27 6.26
N GLU A 2 -19.09 21.12 6.77
CA GLU A 2 -17.99 20.29 6.27
C GLU A 2 -18.23 19.85 4.80
N PRO A 3 -17.35 20.22 3.85
CA PRO A 3 -17.44 19.81 2.44
C PRO A 3 -17.32 18.28 2.22
N SER A 4 -16.66 17.59 3.15
CA SER A 4 -16.43 16.13 3.16
C SER A 4 -17.75 15.32 3.15
N LEU A 5 -18.76 15.78 3.87
CA LEU A 5 -20.05 15.09 4.01
C LEU A 5 -20.90 15.12 2.73
N ILE A 6 -20.66 16.07 1.83
CA ILE A 6 -21.45 16.22 0.59
C ILE A 6 -21.04 15.17 -0.44
N PHE A 7 -19.75 14.84 -0.54
CA PHE A 7 -19.24 13.85 -1.49
C PHE A 7 -19.71 12.42 -1.14
N CYS A 8 -19.68 12.07 0.15
CA CYS A 8 -20.12 10.75 0.64
C CYS A 8 -21.62 10.49 0.35
N SER A 9 -22.47 11.52 0.41
CA SER A 9 -23.92 11.39 0.19
C SER A 9 -24.29 11.13 -1.29
N CYS A 10 -23.43 11.48 -2.24
CA CYS A 10 -23.69 11.27 -3.67
C CYS A 10 -23.46 9.82 -4.13
N MET A 11 -22.50 9.09 -3.54
CA MET A 11 -22.21 7.70 -3.91
C MET A 11 -23.12 6.67 -3.23
N GLN A 12 -23.55 6.91 -1.99
CA GLN A 12 -24.42 5.97 -1.26
C GLN A 12 -25.81 5.78 -1.87
N GLY A 13 -26.26 6.70 -2.73
CA GLY A 13 -27.56 6.61 -3.39
C GLY A 13 -27.68 5.53 -4.47
N PHE A 14 -26.58 4.94 -4.95
CA PHE A 14 -26.59 4.09 -6.15
C PHE A 14 -26.47 2.57 -5.89
N PHE A 15 -25.93 2.10 -4.75
CA PHE A 15 -25.55 0.68 -4.56
C PHE A 15 -26.33 -0.13 -3.50
N GLY A 16 -27.38 0.41 -2.87
CA GLY A 16 -28.14 -0.32 -1.85
C GLY A 16 -29.33 -1.13 -2.38
N SER A 17 -29.11 -2.33 -2.94
CA SER A 17 -30.19 -3.35 -3.01
C SER A 17 -29.67 -4.77 -3.23
N GLY A 18 -29.92 -5.67 -2.27
CA GLY A 18 -29.86 -7.12 -2.52
C GLY A 18 -29.63 -7.99 -1.27
N SER A 19 -30.69 -8.39 -0.57
CA SER A 19 -30.75 -9.69 0.12
C SER A 19 -32.19 -10.09 0.47
N THR A 20 -32.66 -11.17 -0.13
CA THR A 20 -33.97 -11.84 0.09
C THR A 20 -33.76 -13.18 0.80
N ARG A 21 -34.50 -13.48 1.88
CA ARG A 21 -34.76 -14.86 2.40
C ARG A 21 -36.16 -14.96 3.04
N GLY A 22 -36.91 -16.03 2.72
CA GLY A 22 -38.26 -16.39 3.24
C GLY A 22 -38.24 -17.04 4.64
N ALA A 23 -39.31 -17.60 5.25
CA ALA A 23 -40.69 -17.97 4.88
C ALA A 23 -41.52 -18.38 6.15
N MET A 24 -42.86 -18.50 6.05
CA MET A 24 -43.86 -19.26 6.88
C MET A 24 -44.19 -18.75 8.32
N ASN A 25 -45.41 -18.84 8.94
CA ASN A 25 -46.81 -19.20 8.61
C ASN A 25 -47.73 -18.79 9.82
N GLU A 26 -49.07 -18.80 9.63
CA GLU A 26 -50.19 -18.87 10.61
C GLU A 26 -51.04 -17.62 10.98
N GLN A 27 -52.36 -17.86 10.97
CA GLN A 27 -53.56 -17.04 11.29
C GLN A 27 -54.35 -17.81 12.39
N PRO A 28 -55.49 -17.34 13.01
CA PRO A 28 -56.21 -16.07 12.92
C PRO A 28 -56.78 -15.51 14.26
N GLN A 29 -57.38 -14.30 14.22
CA GLN A 29 -58.60 -13.82 14.93
C GLN A 29 -58.53 -12.49 15.70
N SER A 30 -59.37 -11.57 15.21
CA SER A 30 -60.29 -10.65 15.92
C SER A 30 -59.76 -9.42 16.68
N GLY A 31 -60.21 -8.25 16.21
CA GLY A 31 -60.59 -7.13 17.08
C GLY A 31 -59.67 -5.90 17.09
N ALA A 32 -59.91 -4.97 16.15
CA ALA A 32 -59.87 -3.50 16.31
C ALA A 32 -59.60 -2.86 14.94
N VAL A 33 -60.52 -2.01 14.48
CA VAL A 33 -60.27 -1.12 13.33
C VAL A 33 -59.35 -0.01 13.83
N VAL A 34 -58.05 -0.28 13.83
CA VAL A 34 -57.03 0.78 13.93
C VAL A 34 -56.75 1.22 12.50
N LEU A 35 -57.19 2.43 12.17
CA LEU A 35 -56.73 3.16 10.99
C LEU A 35 -55.20 3.21 11.07
N SER A 36 -54.55 2.31 10.34
CA SER A 36 -53.10 2.26 10.24
C SER A 36 -52.67 3.41 9.34
N ASP A 37 -52.46 4.56 9.98
CA ASP A 37 -51.82 5.74 9.39
C ASP A 37 -50.32 5.45 9.26
N ASP A 38 -49.94 4.45 8.44
CA ASP A 38 -48.54 4.16 8.08
C ASP A 38 -48.43 3.14 6.93
N LEU A 39 -49.35 3.20 5.96
CA LEU A 39 -49.03 2.64 4.63
C LEU A 39 -48.21 3.70 3.89
N LYS A 40 -46.91 3.81 4.20
CA LYS A 40 -45.98 4.53 3.33
C LYS A 40 -46.06 3.89 1.95
N ASN A 41 -46.85 4.53 1.10
CA ASN A 41 -47.05 4.10 -0.27
C ASN A 41 -45.66 3.97 -0.90
N PRO A 42 -45.29 2.79 -1.43
CA PRO A 42 -43.99 2.58 -2.04
C PRO A 42 -43.66 3.64 -3.10
N ALA A 43 -44.66 4.20 -3.77
CA ALA A 43 -44.49 5.30 -4.72
C ALA A 43 -44.05 6.62 -4.05
N MET A 44 -44.52 6.92 -2.84
CA MET A 44 -44.10 8.11 -2.09
C MET A 44 -42.65 7.99 -1.59
N GLU A 45 -42.24 6.80 -1.14
CA GLU A 45 -40.83 6.57 -0.76
C GLU A 45 -39.89 6.72 -1.97
N LYS A 46 -40.29 6.22 -3.14
CA LYS A 46 -39.55 6.41 -4.39
C LYS A 46 -39.49 7.90 -4.80
N LEU A 47 -40.58 8.65 -4.63
CA LEU A 47 -40.59 10.09 -4.87
C LEU A 47 -39.66 10.86 -3.93
N ASP A 48 -39.63 10.49 -2.65
CA ASP A 48 -38.73 11.13 -1.68
C ASP A 48 -37.26 10.79 -1.92
N LEU A 49 -36.96 9.57 -2.37
CA LEU A 49 -35.63 9.19 -2.86
C LEU A 49 -35.19 10.07 -4.04
N VAL A 50 -36.07 10.24 -5.04
CA VAL A 50 -35.79 11.10 -6.21
C VAL A 50 -35.61 12.55 -5.81
N ARG A 51 -36.44 13.07 -4.89
CA ARG A 51 -36.33 14.43 -4.36
C ARG A 51 -35.01 14.63 -3.60
N LYS A 52 -34.62 13.69 -2.74
CA LYS A 52 -33.36 13.78 -1.98
C LYS A 52 -32.16 13.71 -2.91
N TRP A 53 -32.21 12.82 -3.91
CA TRP A 53 -31.19 12.73 -4.94
C TRP A 53 -31.08 14.04 -5.75
N SER A 54 -32.18 14.63 -6.22
CA SER A 54 -32.14 15.84 -7.04
C SER A 54 -31.57 17.05 -6.28
N ILE A 55 -31.91 17.20 -4.99
CA ILE A 55 -31.35 18.24 -4.12
C ILE A 55 -29.84 18.05 -3.95
N ASN A 56 -29.40 16.81 -3.68
CA ASN A 56 -27.97 16.51 -3.51
C ASN A 56 -27.20 16.76 -4.80
N THR A 57 -27.71 16.28 -5.94
CA THR A 57 -27.13 16.51 -7.26
C THR A 57 -26.99 17.99 -7.58
N TYR A 58 -28.01 18.81 -7.29
CA TYR A 58 -27.92 20.25 -7.48
C TYR A 58 -26.86 20.90 -6.59
N LYS A 59 -26.77 20.50 -5.31
CA LYS A 59 -25.74 21.01 -4.39
C LYS A 59 -24.33 20.68 -4.91
N CYS A 60 -24.08 19.45 -5.34
CA CYS A 60 -22.79 19.04 -5.91
C CYS A 60 -22.47 19.81 -7.20
N THR A 61 -23.44 19.94 -8.11
CA THR A 61 -23.26 20.68 -9.36
C THR A 61 -22.90 22.15 -9.10
N ARG A 62 -23.59 22.79 -8.14
CA ARG A 62 -23.31 24.18 -7.75
C ARG A 62 -21.92 24.34 -7.13
N GLN A 63 -21.49 23.39 -6.29
CA GLN A 63 -20.15 23.38 -5.71
C GLN A 63 -19.09 23.29 -6.80
N ILE A 64 -19.20 22.31 -7.72
CA ILE A 64 -18.26 22.13 -8.84
C ILE A 64 -18.16 23.40 -9.70
N LEU A 65 -19.28 24.02 -10.05
CA LEU A 65 -19.28 25.26 -10.83
C LEU A 65 -18.64 26.43 -10.07
N SER A 66 -18.87 26.52 -8.77
CA SER A 66 -18.29 27.57 -7.93
C SER A 66 -16.76 27.42 -7.84
N GLU A 67 -16.26 26.19 -7.71
CA GLU A 67 -14.83 25.88 -7.73
C GLU A 67 -14.20 26.22 -9.09
N LYS A 68 -14.81 25.80 -10.21
CA LYS A 68 -14.31 26.09 -11.56
C LYS A 68 -14.27 27.58 -11.90
N LEU A 69 -15.19 28.38 -11.35
CA LEU A 69 -15.25 29.83 -11.55
C LEU A 69 -14.38 30.61 -10.53
N GLY A 70 -13.66 29.93 -9.63
CA GLY A 70 -12.83 30.56 -8.60
C GLY A 70 -13.63 31.27 -7.50
N ARG A 71 -14.93 30.96 -7.38
CA ARG A 71 -15.86 31.58 -6.42
C ARG A 71 -16.10 30.70 -5.18
N GLY A 72 -15.44 29.55 -5.09
CA GLY A 72 -15.49 28.63 -3.96
C GLY A 72 -14.14 27.95 -3.74
N SER A 73 -13.87 27.51 -2.51
CA SER A 73 -12.68 26.73 -2.17
C SER A 73 -12.76 25.34 -2.79
N ARG A 74 -11.64 24.84 -3.32
CA ARG A 74 -11.54 23.46 -3.77
C ARG A 74 -11.93 22.52 -2.64
N THR A 75 -12.83 21.58 -2.90
CA THR A 75 -13.08 20.50 -1.94
C THR A 75 -11.76 19.72 -1.81
N VAL A 76 -11.34 19.36 -0.59
CA VAL A 76 -10.14 18.55 -0.32
C VAL A 76 -10.49 17.49 0.70
N ASP A 77 -9.98 16.26 0.52
CA ASP A 77 -10.12 15.17 1.51
C ASP A 77 -8.84 15.13 2.34
N MET A 78 -8.89 15.72 3.53
CA MET A 78 -7.71 15.88 4.39
C MET A 78 -7.14 14.54 4.88
N GLU A 79 -7.98 13.51 5.01
CA GLU A 79 -7.52 12.18 5.42
C GLU A 79 -6.74 11.51 4.29
N LEU A 80 -7.27 11.58 3.06
CA LEU A 80 -6.59 11.05 1.89
C LEU A 80 -5.24 11.76 1.65
N GLU A 81 -5.19 13.10 1.76
CA GLU A 81 -3.94 13.87 1.65
C GLU A 81 -2.89 13.43 2.68
N ALA A 82 -3.31 13.20 3.92
CA ALA A 82 -2.42 12.71 4.97
C ALA A 82 -1.86 11.30 4.63
N GLN A 83 -2.71 10.41 4.11
CA GLN A 83 -2.27 9.07 3.69
C GLN A 83 -1.32 9.11 2.50
N ILE A 84 -1.53 10.02 1.54
CA ILE A 84 -0.63 10.24 0.40
C ILE A 84 0.74 10.70 0.88
N GLU A 85 0.79 11.60 1.87
CA GLU A 85 2.07 12.07 2.40
C GLU A 85 2.83 10.96 3.15
N VAL A 86 2.12 10.12 3.91
CA VAL A 86 2.71 8.91 4.51
C VAL A 86 3.26 7.97 3.45
N LEU A 87 2.55 7.78 2.33
CA LEU A 87 3.03 6.95 1.22
C LEU A 87 4.31 7.52 0.59
N ARG A 88 4.37 8.84 0.36
CA ARG A 88 5.57 9.53 -0.15
C ARG A 88 6.75 9.40 0.82
N ASP A 89 6.51 9.53 2.12
CA ASP A 89 7.54 9.36 3.14
C ASP A 89 8.04 7.90 3.22
N ASN A 90 7.15 6.92 3.16
CA ASN A 90 7.49 5.50 3.09
C ASN A 90 8.33 5.17 1.84
N LYS A 91 7.96 5.74 0.68
CA LYS A 91 8.76 5.62 -0.54
C LYS A 91 10.20 6.08 -0.31
N ARG A 92 10.39 7.29 0.25
CA ARG A 92 11.72 7.86 0.57
C ARG A 92 12.50 6.97 1.55
N LYS A 93 11.85 6.44 2.58
CA LYS A 93 12.46 5.51 3.55
C LYS A 93 12.93 4.22 2.88
N TYR A 94 12.10 3.60 2.04
CA TYR A 94 12.47 2.38 1.33
C TYR A 94 13.61 2.60 0.33
N GLN A 95 13.64 3.74 -0.37
CA GLN A 95 14.77 4.12 -1.21
C GLN A 95 16.08 4.23 -0.43
N ASN A 96 16.05 4.79 0.79
CA ASN A 96 17.24 4.82 1.64
C ASN A 96 17.66 3.41 2.10
N VAL A 97 16.71 2.53 2.43
CA VAL A 97 17.00 1.12 2.78
C VAL A 97 17.66 0.40 1.60
N ILE A 98 17.14 0.57 0.38
CA ILE A 98 17.75 0.01 -0.85
C ILE A 98 19.20 0.49 -0.99
N ARG A 99 19.44 1.80 -0.85
CA ARG A 99 20.78 2.38 -0.96
C ARG A 99 21.76 1.76 0.06
N LEU A 100 21.33 1.61 1.31
CA LEU A 100 22.15 0.97 2.34
C LEU A 100 22.42 -0.52 2.03
N ALA A 101 21.42 -1.25 1.54
CA ALA A 101 21.58 -2.65 1.14
C ALA A 101 22.54 -2.80 -0.05
N GLN A 102 22.50 -1.87 -1.02
CA GLN A 102 23.47 -1.82 -2.12
C GLN A 102 24.90 -1.56 -1.62
N THR A 103 25.07 -0.62 -0.67
CA THR A 103 26.36 -0.39 -0.01
C THR A 103 26.86 -1.66 0.69
N LEU A 104 25.98 -2.34 1.44
CA LEU A 104 26.31 -3.59 2.12
C LEU A 104 26.72 -4.70 1.14
N SER A 105 25.98 -4.88 0.04
CA SER A 105 26.28 -5.86 -1.02
C SER A 105 27.67 -5.61 -1.64
N ALA A 106 27.99 -4.35 -1.94
CA ALA A 106 29.28 -3.95 -2.47
C ALA A 106 30.41 -4.22 -1.47
N GLN A 107 30.23 -3.84 -0.20
CA GLN A 107 31.21 -4.06 0.86
C GLN A 107 31.43 -5.55 1.13
N LEU A 108 30.37 -6.35 1.16
CA LEU A 108 30.45 -7.80 1.34
C LEU A 108 31.26 -8.45 0.21
N SER A 109 31.04 -8.00 -1.04
CA SER A 109 31.82 -8.49 -2.20
C SER A 109 33.32 -8.22 -2.04
N GLN A 110 33.69 -7.03 -1.55
CA GLN A 110 35.09 -6.68 -1.28
C GLN A 110 35.69 -7.48 -0.11
N ILE A 111 34.91 -7.71 0.95
CA ILE A 111 35.32 -8.56 2.07
C ILE A 111 35.59 -9.98 1.56
N MET A 112 34.69 -10.55 0.75
CA MET A 112 34.86 -11.90 0.19
C MET A 112 36.10 -12.00 -0.70
N GLN A 113 36.38 -10.99 -1.53
CA GLN A 113 37.61 -10.95 -2.31
C GLN A 113 38.86 -10.97 -1.42
N THR A 114 38.86 -10.18 -0.35
CA THR A 114 39.96 -10.12 0.61
C THR A 114 40.12 -11.44 1.37
N GLN A 115 39.01 -12.10 1.75
CA GLN A 115 39.03 -13.43 2.37
C GLN A 115 39.70 -14.47 1.47
N ARG A 116 39.43 -14.47 0.16
CA ARG A 116 40.10 -15.39 -0.78
C ARG A 116 41.62 -15.15 -0.80
N GLN A 117 42.04 -13.89 -0.98
CA GLN A 117 43.46 -13.53 -0.99
C GLN A 117 44.16 -13.88 0.33
N LEU A 118 43.49 -13.64 1.46
CA LEU A 118 44.01 -13.98 2.78
C LEU A 118 44.10 -15.51 2.98
N GLY A 119 43.12 -16.26 2.47
CA GLY A 119 43.15 -17.72 2.44
C GLY A 119 44.32 -18.28 1.62
N ASP A 120 44.58 -17.70 0.45
CA ASP A 120 45.72 -18.08 -0.41
C ASP A 120 47.07 -17.78 0.29
N ALA A 121 47.18 -16.63 0.95
CA ALA A 121 48.38 -16.28 1.72
C ALA A 121 48.63 -17.24 2.90
N PHE A 122 47.57 -17.63 3.63
CA PHE A 122 47.70 -18.63 4.69
C PHE A 122 48.07 -20.02 4.16
N ALA A 123 47.53 -20.42 3.01
CA ALA A 123 47.90 -21.69 2.38
C ALA A 123 49.40 -21.71 1.99
N ASP A 124 49.91 -20.60 1.44
CA ASP A 124 51.34 -20.46 1.10
C ASP A 124 52.24 -20.50 2.34
N LEU A 125 51.85 -19.81 3.43
CA LEU A 125 52.59 -19.85 4.70
C LEU A 125 52.60 -21.25 5.34
N SER A 126 51.48 -21.97 5.26
CA SER A 126 51.35 -23.35 5.74
C SER A 126 52.35 -24.30 5.06
N LEU A 127 52.65 -24.09 3.78
CA LEU A 127 53.64 -24.89 3.03
C LEU A 127 55.08 -24.49 3.36
N LYS A 128 55.32 -23.20 3.65
CA LYS A 128 56.66 -22.65 3.89
C LYS A 128 57.13 -22.75 5.35
N SER A 129 56.19 -22.95 6.28
CA SER A 129 56.45 -22.96 7.72
C SER A 129 55.98 -24.28 8.35
N PRO A 130 56.76 -25.38 8.25
CA PRO A 130 56.34 -26.71 8.72
C PRO A 130 55.93 -26.73 10.20
N GLU A 131 56.57 -25.91 11.04
CA GLU A 131 56.27 -25.79 12.47
C GLU A 131 54.88 -25.20 12.76
N LEU A 132 54.28 -24.49 11.78
CA LEU A 132 52.96 -23.84 11.89
C LEU A 132 51.99 -24.34 10.80
N HIS A 133 52.28 -25.50 10.20
CA HIS A 133 51.55 -26.03 9.06
C HIS A 133 50.04 -26.13 9.33
N GLU A 134 49.67 -26.74 10.46
CA GLU A 134 48.27 -26.97 10.83
C GLU A 134 47.53 -25.66 11.11
N GLU A 135 48.15 -24.72 11.81
CA GLU A 135 47.51 -23.45 12.18
C GLU A 135 47.23 -22.55 10.97
N PHE A 136 48.22 -22.44 10.08
CA PHE A 136 48.01 -21.70 8.83
C PHE A 136 47.07 -22.45 7.88
N GLY A 137 47.12 -23.78 7.83
CA GLY A 137 46.21 -24.59 7.02
C GLY A 137 44.76 -24.43 7.46
N TYR A 138 44.50 -24.49 8.77
CA TYR A 138 43.16 -24.29 9.34
C TYR A 138 42.61 -22.89 9.05
N ASN A 139 43.45 -21.85 9.20
CA ASN A 139 43.06 -20.48 8.90
C ASN A 139 42.79 -20.27 7.40
N ALA A 140 43.57 -20.90 6.51
CA ALA A 140 43.35 -20.85 5.06
C ALA A 140 41.97 -21.40 4.69
N GLU A 141 41.64 -22.59 5.20
CA GLU A 141 40.34 -23.25 4.92
C GLU A 141 39.17 -22.47 5.53
N THR A 142 39.36 -21.87 6.71
CA THR A 142 38.35 -20.99 7.31
C THR A 142 38.03 -19.79 6.42
N GLN A 143 39.04 -19.12 5.86
CA GLN A 143 38.81 -17.97 4.98
C GLN A 143 38.14 -18.36 3.66
N LYS A 144 38.50 -19.51 3.07
CA LYS A 144 37.83 -20.06 1.88
C LYS A 144 36.36 -20.37 2.17
N LEU A 145 36.06 -20.99 3.32
CA LEU A 145 34.70 -21.31 3.72
C LEU A 145 33.85 -20.06 3.94
N LEU A 146 34.39 -19.05 4.64
CA LEU A 146 33.70 -17.77 4.84
C LEU A 146 33.41 -17.06 3.52
N SER A 147 34.37 -17.03 2.59
CA SER A 147 34.15 -16.44 1.27
C SER A 147 33.05 -17.16 0.51
N LYS A 148 33.04 -18.50 0.52
CA LYS A 148 32.00 -19.30 -0.16
C LYS A 148 30.62 -19.09 0.45
N ASN A 149 30.52 -19.04 1.77
CA ASN A 149 29.25 -18.76 2.46
C ASN A 149 28.74 -17.33 2.15
N GLY A 150 29.66 -16.40 1.89
CA GLY A 150 29.36 -15.06 1.42
C GLY A 150 28.55 -15.03 0.12
N ASP A 151 28.75 -15.97 -0.82
CA ASP A 151 28.03 -16.00 -2.10
C ASP A 151 26.52 -16.16 -1.91
N THR A 152 26.11 -17.03 -0.97
CA THR A 152 24.69 -17.23 -0.62
C THR A 152 24.08 -15.98 0.00
N LEU A 153 24.80 -15.35 0.94
CA LEU A 153 24.35 -14.12 1.58
C LEU A 153 24.24 -12.96 0.58
N LEU A 154 25.25 -12.80 -0.28
CA LEU A 154 25.28 -11.77 -1.32
C LEU A 154 24.10 -11.94 -2.29
N SER A 155 23.80 -13.18 -2.68
CA SER A 155 22.64 -13.51 -3.51
C SER A 155 21.32 -13.13 -2.84
N ALA A 156 21.17 -13.43 -1.54
CA ALA A 156 19.98 -13.06 -0.77
C ALA A 156 19.81 -11.53 -0.65
N ILE A 157 20.89 -10.79 -0.42
CA ILE A 157 20.86 -9.32 -0.37
C ILE A 157 20.46 -8.74 -1.73
N ASN A 158 21.02 -9.27 -2.83
CA ASN A 158 20.68 -8.81 -4.17
C ASN A 158 19.21 -9.13 -4.55
N PHE A 159 18.70 -10.29 -4.12
CA PHE A 159 17.28 -10.61 -4.25
C PHE A 159 16.41 -9.61 -3.48
N PHE A 160 16.74 -9.32 -2.22
CA PHE A 160 16.05 -8.31 -1.41
C PHE A 160 16.04 -6.94 -2.10
N ILE A 161 17.19 -6.46 -2.59
CA ILE A 161 17.30 -5.19 -3.32
C ILE A 161 16.34 -5.17 -4.53
N SER A 162 16.33 -6.24 -5.33
CA SER A 162 15.46 -6.36 -6.51
C SER A 162 13.96 -6.34 -6.14
N SER A 163 13.58 -7.06 -5.09
CA SER A 163 12.19 -7.11 -4.61
C SER A 163 11.73 -5.75 -4.10
N VAL A 164 12.55 -5.05 -3.31
CA VAL A 164 12.18 -3.72 -2.77
C VAL A 164 12.19 -2.66 -3.87
N ASN A 165 13.12 -2.71 -4.83
CA ASN A 165 13.07 -1.84 -6.02
C ASN A 165 11.75 -2.03 -6.79
N THR A 166 11.31 -3.28 -6.98
CA THR A 166 10.02 -3.56 -7.62
C THR A 166 8.85 -2.93 -6.86
N LEU A 167 8.83 -3.06 -5.53
CA LEU A 167 7.80 -2.44 -4.69
C LEU A 167 7.80 -0.91 -4.84
N VAL A 168 8.97 -0.28 -4.82
CA VAL A 168 9.11 1.18 -4.86
C VAL A 168 8.83 1.76 -6.25
N ASP A 169 9.46 1.21 -7.28
CA ASP A 169 9.48 1.79 -8.62
C ASP A 169 8.29 1.36 -9.48
N LYS A 170 7.62 0.26 -9.11
CA LYS A 170 6.38 -0.18 -9.78
C LYS A 170 5.19 0.05 -8.88
N THR A 171 5.06 -0.72 -7.80
CA THR A 171 3.81 -0.74 -7.03
C THR A 171 3.47 0.61 -6.38
N ILE A 172 4.44 1.26 -5.72
CA ILE A 172 4.23 2.56 -5.10
C ILE A 172 4.11 3.65 -6.17
N GLU A 173 4.92 3.61 -7.23
CA GLU A 173 4.84 4.59 -8.30
C GLU A 173 3.51 4.54 -9.06
N ASP A 174 3.01 3.35 -9.39
CA ASP A 174 1.69 3.15 -10.02
C ASP A 174 0.57 3.75 -9.16
N THR A 175 0.64 3.54 -7.84
CA THR A 175 -0.31 4.16 -6.89
C THR A 175 -0.23 5.69 -6.94
N LEU A 176 0.97 6.26 -6.94
CA LEU A 176 1.17 7.71 -7.01
C LEU A 176 0.71 8.30 -8.36
N ILE A 177 0.86 7.57 -9.46
CA ILE A 177 0.33 7.96 -10.78
C ILE A 177 -1.19 8.00 -10.74
N ASN A 178 -1.84 6.97 -10.18
CA ASN A 178 -3.30 6.92 -10.03
C ASN A 178 -3.82 8.08 -9.18
N ILE A 179 -3.13 8.43 -8.09
CA ILE A 179 -3.45 9.60 -7.25
C ILE A 179 -3.39 10.89 -8.08
N LYS A 180 -2.32 11.10 -8.88
CA LYS A 180 -2.21 12.28 -9.75
C LYS A 180 -3.34 12.36 -10.78
N GLN A 181 -3.74 11.22 -11.35
CA GLN A 181 -4.87 11.16 -12.29
C GLN A 181 -6.20 11.49 -11.62
N TYR A 182 -6.42 10.99 -10.39
CA TYR A 182 -7.58 11.34 -9.57
C TYR A 182 -7.61 12.85 -9.27
N GLU A 183 -6.49 13.44 -8.87
CA GLU A 183 -6.37 14.89 -8.63
C GLU A 183 -6.61 15.73 -9.89
N PHE A 184 -6.25 15.23 -11.08
CA PHE A 184 -6.50 15.91 -12.35
C PHE A 184 -7.98 15.82 -12.78
N ALA A 185 -8.62 14.67 -12.54
CA ALA A 185 -10.03 14.45 -12.88
C ALA A 185 -11.00 15.22 -11.95
N ARG A 186 -10.52 15.65 -10.79
CA ARG A 186 -11.26 16.44 -9.78
C ARG A 186 -11.15 17.94 -10.02
#